data_AF-A0A8T2BPT5-F1
#
_entry.id   AF-A0A8T2BPT5-F1
#
_cell.length_a   1.000
_cell.length_b   1.000
_cell.length_c   1.000
_cell.angle_alpha   90.00
_cell.angle_beta   90.00
_cell.angle_gamma   90.00
#
_symmetry.space_group_name_H-M   'P 1'
#
loop_
_entity.id
_entity.type
_entity.pdbx_description
1 polymer ?
#
loop_
_entity_poly.entity_id
_entity_poly.type
_entity_poly.pdbx_seq_one_letter_code
_entity_poly.pdbx_strand_id
1 'polypeptide(L)'
;FLFNKVSSNFQLSTIMVNIKGCYPRPCLDEYNAQLQLQSQMLSQIINQKDIAIPHLGVAQERLKEKKVFLVLDDVDRLGQIVALAKETQWFGPGSRIIITTEDLRVLKAHGINHIYQVDFPSADEALEIFCINAFGQKSPKTGFTELAYEVTFLAGKLPLGLKVMGSYFRGMSKQEWTRSLPKLRSRLDGEIESILK
;
A
#
# COMPACT_ATOMS: atom_id res chain seq x y z
N PHE A 1 7.65 1.22 11.88
CA PHE A 1 6.36 1.18 11.17
C PHE A 1 5.29 1.84 12.01
N LEU A 2 4.39 2.64 11.39
CA LEU A 2 3.27 3.27 12.11
C LEU A 2 2.35 2.24 12.77
N PHE A 3 2.12 1.11 12.10
CA PHE A 3 1.35 -0.03 12.61
C PHE A 3 1.77 -0.42 14.04
N ASN A 4 3.06 -0.65 14.28
CA ASN A 4 3.59 -1.06 15.60
C ASN A 4 3.32 -0.04 16.71
N LYS A 5 3.19 1.25 16.38
CA LYS A 5 2.87 2.30 17.36
C LYS A 5 1.38 2.29 17.73
N VAL A 6 0.52 1.85 16.82
CA VAL A 6 -0.94 1.86 16.99
C VAL A 6 -1.44 0.54 17.56
N SER A 7 -0.81 -0.58 17.18
CA SER A 7 -1.21 -1.93 17.54
C SER A 7 -1.24 -2.18 19.06
N SER A 8 -0.40 -1.50 19.83
CA SER A 8 -0.35 -1.62 21.30
C SER A 8 -1.66 -1.24 22.00
N ASN A 9 -2.57 -0.54 21.32
CA ASN A 9 -3.88 -0.14 21.86
C ASN A 9 -4.98 -1.21 21.65
N PHE A 10 -4.63 -2.36 21.08
CA PHE A 10 -5.54 -3.43 20.70
C PHE A 10 -5.09 -4.75 21.33
N GLN A 11 -6.03 -5.66 21.58
CA GLN A 11 -5.72 -6.97 22.17
C GLN A 11 -5.04 -7.88 21.15
N LEU A 12 -5.46 -7.76 19.89
CA LEU A 12 -4.95 -8.54 18.78
C LEU A 12 -4.73 -7.61 17.59
N SER A 13 -3.66 -7.84 16.83
CA SER A 13 -3.39 -7.03 15.64
C SER A 13 -2.59 -7.80 14.61
N THR A 14 -2.91 -7.62 13.34
CA THR A 14 -2.06 -8.10 12.24
C THR A 14 -2.18 -7.22 10.99
N ILE A 15 -1.21 -7.37 10.09
CA ILE A 15 -1.25 -6.85 8.74
C ILE A 15 -1.15 -8.01 7.74
N MET A 16 -2.11 -8.08 6.84
CA MET A 16 -2.07 -8.99 5.70
C MET A 16 -1.62 -8.20 4.48
N VAL A 17 -0.46 -8.53 3.93
CA VAL A 17 0.15 -7.87 2.77
C VAL A 17 -0.11 -8.63 1.49
N ASN A 18 -0.26 -7.92 0.36
CA ASN A 18 -0.39 -8.49 -0.98
C ASN A 18 -1.54 -9.52 -1.10
N ILE A 19 -2.74 -9.15 -0.63
CA ILE A 19 -3.90 -10.06 -0.62
C ILE A 19 -4.30 -10.47 -2.04
N LYS A 20 -4.18 -9.57 -3.01
CA LYS A 20 -4.33 -9.86 -4.44
C LYS A 20 -3.48 -11.04 -4.90
N GLY A 21 -2.22 -11.13 -4.45
CA GLY A 21 -1.33 -12.25 -4.77
C GLY A 21 -1.72 -13.58 -4.11
N CYS A 22 -2.35 -13.52 -2.93
CA CYS A 22 -2.81 -14.70 -2.19
C CYS A 22 -4.16 -15.27 -2.71
N TYR A 23 -4.81 -14.60 -3.65
CA TYR A 23 -6.15 -14.92 -4.13
C TYR A 23 -6.20 -15.01 -5.67
N PRO A 24 -5.68 -16.11 -6.26
CA PRO A 24 -5.39 -16.19 -7.68
C PRO A 24 -6.62 -16.06 -8.61
N ARG A 25 -6.35 -15.69 -9.86
CA ARG A 25 -7.37 -15.58 -10.93
C ARG A 25 -7.15 -16.63 -12.02
N PRO A 26 -8.23 -17.17 -12.62
CA PRO A 26 -9.58 -17.28 -12.06
C PRO A 26 -9.56 -18.26 -10.88
N CYS A 27 -10.30 -17.96 -9.81
CA CYS A 27 -10.46 -18.91 -8.72
C CYS A 27 -11.63 -19.82 -9.08
N LEU A 28 -11.34 -20.99 -9.65
CA LEU A 28 -12.34 -22.03 -9.93
C LEU A 28 -13.09 -22.45 -8.65
N ASP A 29 -12.42 -22.31 -7.51
CA ASP A 29 -12.94 -22.58 -6.17
C ASP A 29 -12.78 -21.35 -5.28
N GLU A 30 -13.76 -20.44 -5.38
CA GLU A 30 -13.77 -19.19 -4.64
C GLU A 30 -13.83 -19.44 -3.13
N TYR A 31 -14.63 -20.41 -2.71
CA TYR A 31 -14.88 -20.69 -1.29
C TYR A 31 -13.63 -21.26 -0.60
N ASN A 32 -12.93 -22.23 -1.20
CA ASN A 32 -11.70 -22.75 -0.61
C ASN A 32 -10.59 -21.69 -0.52
N ALA A 33 -10.48 -20.79 -1.50
CA ALA A 33 -9.56 -19.66 -1.40
C ALA A 33 -9.93 -18.70 -0.27
N GLN A 34 -11.22 -18.49 0.00
CA GLN A 34 -11.66 -17.71 1.17
C GLN A 34 -11.29 -18.39 2.49
N LEU A 35 -11.46 -19.72 2.59
CA LEU A 35 -11.08 -20.48 3.80
C LEU A 35 -9.56 -20.40 4.04
N GLN A 36 -8.75 -20.54 2.99
CA GLN A 36 -7.29 -20.40 3.08
C GLN A 36 -6.88 -18.99 3.53
N LEU A 37 -7.51 -17.96 2.95
CA LEU A 37 -7.23 -16.57 3.30
C LEU A 37 -7.61 -16.27 4.77
N GLN A 38 -8.76 -16.77 5.23
CA GLN A 38 -9.17 -16.66 6.62
C GLN A 38 -8.25 -17.44 7.57
N SER A 39 -7.79 -18.63 7.17
CA SER A 39 -6.81 -19.43 7.94
C SER A 39 -5.51 -18.65 8.12
N GLN A 40 -4.97 -18.07 7.05
CA GLN A 40 -3.77 -17.24 7.09
C GLN A 40 -3.94 -16.03 8.03
N MET A 41 -5.07 -15.32 7.94
CA MET A 41 -5.38 -14.19 8.83
C MET A 41 -5.39 -14.63 10.30
N LEU A 42 -6.12 -15.70 10.61
CA LEU A 42 -6.28 -16.16 11.99
C LEU A 42 -4.96 -16.69 12.55
N SER A 43 -4.17 -17.38 11.74
CA SER A 43 -2.86 -17.86 12.15
C SER A 43 -1.90 -16.72 12.50
N GLN A 44 -1.92 -15.63 11.74
CA GLN A 44 -1.11 -14.45 12.03
C GLN A 44 -1.61 -13.70 13.27
N ILE A 45 -2.92 -13.47 13.37
CA ILE A 45 -3.48 -12.61 14.42
C ILE A 45 -3.53 -13.29 15.80
N ILE A 46 -3.73 -14.61 15.85
CA ILE A 46 -3.78 -15.41 17.09
C ILE A 46 -2.39 -16.02 17.41
N ASN A 47 -1.44 -15.93 16.48
CA ASN A 47 -0.12 -16.55 16.59
C ASN A 47 -0.19 -18.09 16.79
N GLN A 48 -1.11 -18.74 16.08
CA GLN A 48 -1.30 -20.19 16.11
C GLN A 48 -1.22 -20.74 14.68
N LYS A 49 -0.34 -21.72 14.46
CA LYS A 49 -0.23 -22.38 13.14
C LYS A 49 -1.34 -23.42 12.95
N ASP A 50 -1.63 -23.73 11.69
CA ASP A 50 -2.48 -24.84 11.27
C ASP A 50 -3.91 -24.79 11.83
N ILE A 51 -4.50 -23.59 11.85
CA ILE A 51 -5.89 -23.42 12.27
C ILE A 51 -6.80 -24.02 11.19
N ALA A 52 -7.51 -25.09 11.56
CA ALA A 52 -8.56 -25.66 10.73
C ALA A 52 -9.73 -24.66 10.62
N ILE A 53 -10.08 -24.30 9.38
CA ILE A 53 -11.21 -23.42 9.06
C ILE A 53 -12.28 -24.24 8.33
N PRO A 54 -13.19 -24.93 9.05
CA PRO A 54 -14.28 -25.67 8.41
C PRO A 54 -15.30 -24.77 7.70
N HIS A 55 -15.41 -23.50 8.11
CA HIS A 55 -16.28 -22.50 7.50
C HIS A 55 -15.80 -21.08 7.83
N LEU A 56 -16.30 -20.08 7.08
CA LEU A 56 -15.90 -18.68 7.26
C LEU A 56 -16.41 -18.03 8.57
N GLY A 57 -17.24 -18.72 9.35
CA GLY A 57 -17.73 -18.22 10.65
C GLY A 57 -16.68 -18.29 11.76
N VAL A 58 -15.59 -19.03 11.56
CA VAL A 58 -14.55 -19.23 12.59
C VAL A 58 -13.91 -17.91 13.01
N ALA A 59 -13.70 -16.97 12.07
CA ALA A 59 -13.18 -15.65 12.42
C ALA A 59 -14.07 -14.92 13.44
N GLN A 60 -15.39 -14.93 13.24
CA GLN A 60 -16.34 -14.36 14.19
C GLN A 60 -16.25 -15.04 15.56
N GLU A 61 -16.29 -16.38 15.59
CA GLU A 61 -16.24 -17.14 16.84
C GLU A 61 -15.00 -16.82 17.68
N ARG A 62 -13.86 -16.58 17.01
CA ARG A 62 -12.57 -16.31 17.66
C ARG A 62 -12.37 -14.83 18.01
N LEU A 63 -12.94 -13.91 17.23
CA LEU A 63 -12.61 -12.48 17.29
C LEU A 63 -13.74 -11.59 17.82
N LYS A 64 -14.99 -12.07 17.94
CA LYS A 64 -16.16 -11.26 18.34
C LYS A 64 -16.05 -10.57 19.69
N GLU A 65 -15.26 -11.11 20.63
CA GLU A 65 -15.03 -10.52 21.95
C GLU A 65 -13.66 -9.84 22.07
N LYS A 66 -12.93 -9.69 20.95
CA LYS A 66 -11.56 -9.17 20.93
C LYS A 66 -11.52 -7.82 20.25
N LYS A 67 -10.89 -6.84 20.89
CA LYS A 67 -10.56 -5.56 20.28
C LYS A 67 -9.38 -5.75 19.30
N VAL A 68 -9.70 -5.81 18.01
CA VAL A 68 -8.80 -6.17 16.91
C VAL A 68 -8.36 -4.94 16.12
N PHE A 69 -7.08 -4.88 15.75
CA PHE A 69 -6.57 -3.98 14.70
C PHE A 69 -6.07 -4.77 13.49
N LEU A 70 -6.80 -4.70 12.38
CA LEU A 70 -6.52 -5.47 11.17
C LEU A 70 -6.24 -4.54 10.00
N VAL A 71 -5.12 -4.74 9.32
CA VAL A 71 -4.81 -4.05 8.05
C VAL A 71 -4.81 -5.05 6.92
N LEU A 72 -5.63 -4.82 5.90
CA LEU A 72 -5.79 -5.65 4.72
C LEU A 72 -5.24 -4.88 3.52
N ASP A 73 -4.06 -5.25 3.06
CA ASP A 73 -3.34 -4.51 2.03
C ASP A 73 -3.47 -5.16 0.64
N ASP A 74 -3.70 -4.30 -0.36
CA ASP A 74 -3.88 -4.65 -1.78
C ASP A 74 -5.05 -5.62 -2.02
N VAL A 75 -6.25 -5.21 -1.60
CA VAL A 75 -7.51 -5.93 -1.84
C VAL A 75 -8.07 -5.53 -3.21
N ASP A 76 -8.38 -6.49 -4.07
CA ASP A 76 -8.89 -6.25 -5.43
C ASP A 76 -10.19 -7.01 -5.76
N ARG A 77 -10.75 -7.73 -4.78
CA ARG A 77 -11.97 -8.55 -4.95
C ARG A 77 -12.85 -8.54 -3.69
N LEU A 78 -14.16 -8.55 -3.90
CA LEU A 78 -15.14 -8.62 -2.82
C LEU A 78 -15.00 -9.91 -1.98
N GLY A 79 -14.71 -11.04 -2.64
CA GLY A 79 -14.52 -12.32 -1.97
C GLY A 79 -13.42 -12.32 -0.90
N GLN A 80 -12.38 -11.51 -1.06
CA GLN A 80 -11.31 -11.32 -0.05
C GLN A 80 -11.84 -10.62 1.21
N ILE A 81 -12.64 -9.57 1.03
CA ILE A 81 -13.26 -8.86 2.18
C ILE A 81 -14.25 -9.78 2.88
N VAL A 82 -15.06 -10.52 2.13
CA VAL A 82 -16.02 -11.50 2.69
C VAL A 82 -15.30 -12.59 3.50
N ALA A 83 -14.11 -13.03 3.09
CA ALA A 83 -13.34 -14.01 3.83
C ALA A 83 -12.78 -13.48 5.16
N LEU A 84 -12.37 -12.21 5.18
CA LEU A 84 -11.54 -11.64 6.24
C LEU A 84 -12.32 -10.78 7.24
N ALA A 85 -13.32 -10.04 6.76
CA ALA A 85 -14.05 -9.04 7.53
C ALA A 85 -15.48 -8.87 6.98
N LYS A 86 -16.22 -9.98 6.86
CA LYS A 86 -17.57 -9.99 6.27
C LYS A 86 -18.52 -8.98 6.91
N GLU A 87 -18.56 -8.97 8.25
CA GLU A 87 -19.49 -8.20 9.06
C GLU A 87 -18.75 -7.57 10.25
N THR A 88 -19.17 -6.39 10.70
CA THR A 88 -18.52 -5.70 11.84
C THR A 88 -18.60 -6.50 13.15
N GLN A 89 -19.63 -7.34 13.28
CA GLN A 89 -19.92 -8.21 14.41
C GLN A 89 -18.93 -9.36 14.56
N TRP A 90 -18.04 -9.54 13.58
CA TRP A 90 -16.92 -10.48 13.69
C TRP A 90 -15.86 -10.01 14.69
N PHE A 91 -15.87 -8.74 15.06
CA PHE A 91 -14.85 -8.13 15.91
C PHE A 91 -15.46 -7.47 17.13
N GLY A 92 -14.73 -7.47 18.25
CA GLY A 92 -15.20 -6.87 19.48
C GLY A 92 -15.24 -5.34 19.46
N PRO A 93 -15.90 -4.72 20.44
CA PRO A 93 -16.01 -3.27 20.54
C PRO A 93 -14.64 -2.56 20.52
N GLY A 94 -14.58 -1.45 19.78
CA GLY A 94 -13.35 -0.65 19.63
C GLY A 94 -12.35 -1.19 18.62
N SER A 95 -12.68 -2.27 17.88
CA SER A 95 -11.87 -2.79 16.77
C SER A 95 -11.79 -1.80 15.61
N ARG A 96 -10.71 -1.90 14.82
CA ARG A 96 -10.47 -1.09 13.62
C ARG A 96 -9.91 -1.98 12.51
N ILE A 97 -10.55 -1.93 11.35
CA ILE A 97 -10.13 -2.65 10.15
C ILE A 97 -9.84 -1.60 9.07
N ILE A 98 -8.65 -1.64 8.49
CA ILE A 98 -8.22 -0.76 7.40
C ILE A 98 -8.01 -1.63 6.16
N ILE A 99 -8.60 -1.22 5.04
CA ILE A 99 -8.45 -1.90 3.75
C ILE A 99 -7.80 -0.90 2.78
N THR A 100 -6.71 -1.30 2.14
CA THR A 100 -6.13 -0.55 1.01
C THR A 100 -6.51 -1.23 -0.29
N THR A 101 -6.85 -0.42 -1.30
CA THR A 101 -7.25 -0.91 -2.62
C THR A 101 -7.04 0.19 -3.66
N GLU A 102 -6.76 -0.22 -4.89
CA GLU A 102 -6.79 0.64 -6.07
C GLU A 102 -8.18 0.69 -6.72
N ASP A 103 -9.11 -0.18 -6.30
CA ASP A 103 -10.46 -0.31 -6.88
C ASP A 103 -11.56 0.05 -5.88
N LEU A 104 -12.01 1.30 -5.95
CA LEU A 104 -13.12 1.83 -5.15
C LEU A 104 -14.40 1.00 -5.26
N ARG A 105 -14.63 0.30 -6.38
CA ARG A 105 -15.85 -0.50 -6.59
C ARG A 105 -15.93 -1.66 -5.60
N VAL A 106 -14.79 -2.22 -5.20
CA VAL A 106 -14.73 -3.33 -4.23
C VAL A 106 -15.24 -2.87 -2.86
N LEU A 107 -14.85 -1.67 -2.42
CA LEU A 107 -15.32 -1.08 -1.16
C LEU A 107 -16.83 -0.79 -1.21
N LYS A 108 -17.31 -0.20 -2.32
CA LYS A 108 -18.72 0.11 -2.51
C LYS A 108 -19.59 -1.14 -2.56
N ALA A 109 -19.13 -2.20 -3.22
CA ALA A 109 -19.85 -3.47 -3.31
C ALA A 109 -20.03 -4.15 -1.94
N HIS A 110 -19.09 -3.93 -1.01
CA HIS A 110 -19.20 -4.41 0.38
C HIS A 110 -20.06 -3.49 1.27
N GLY A 111 -20.29 -2.24 0.86
CA GLY A 111 -21.03 -1.24 1.65
C GLY A 111 -20.15 -0.43 2.61
N ILE A 112 -18.85 -0.34 2.35
CA ILE A 112 -17.93 0.49 3.14
C ILE A 112 -18.12 1.96 2.75
N ASN A 113 -18.50 2.80 3.72
CA ASN A 113 -18.78 4.22 3.49
C ASN A 113 -17.68 5.16 4.03
N HIS A 114 -16.81 4.67 4.92
CA HIS A 114 -15.69 5.44 5.45
C HIS A 114 -14.45 5.25 4.57
N ILE A 115 -14.34 6.06 3.53
CA ILE A 115 -13.30 5.95 2.51
C ILE A 115 -12.40 7.18 2.56
N TYR A 116 -11.10 6.94 2.65
CA TYR A 116 -10.07 7.98 2.51
C TYR A 116 -9.35 7.77 1.18
N GLN A 117 -9.51 8.72 0.26
CA GLN A 117 -8.73 8.74 -0.98
C GLN A 117 -7.36 9.34 -0.69
N VAL A 118 -6.30 8.57 -0.91
CA VAL A 118 -4.93 9.05 -0.73
C VAL A 118 -4.58 9.95 -1.92
N ASP A 119 -4.34 11.22 -1.64
CA ASP A 119 -3.89 12.17 -2.65
C ASP A 119 -2.37 12.13 -2.85
N PHE A 120 -1.93 12.71 -3.97
CA PHE A 120 -0.52 12.94 -4.24
C PHE A 120 0.10 13.93 -3.24
N PRO A 121 1.40 13.79 -2.94
CA PRO A 121 2.12 14.78 -2.15
C PRO A 121 2.04 16.18 -2.79
N SER A 122 2.11 17.21 -1.96
CA SER A 122 2.36 18.58 -2.39
C SER A 122 3.70 18.69 -3.12
N ALA A 123 3.94 19.80 -3.83
CA ALA A 123 5.21 20.01 -4.53
C ALA A 123 6.41 19.99 -3.57
N ASP A 124 6.24 20.58 -2.38
CA ASP A 124 7.27 20.60 -1.35
C ASP A 124 7.53 19.21 -0.77
N GLU A 125 6.47 18.45 -0.47
CA GLU A 125 6.62 17.05 0.00
C GLU A 125 7.25 16.15 -1.08
N ALA A 126 6.90 16.35 -2.35
CA ALA A 126 7.49 15.63 -3.46
C ALA A 126 9.01 15.89 -3.56
N LEU A 127 9.40 17.17 -3.43
CA LEU A 127 10.81 17.55 -3.38
C LEU A 127 11.51 16.94 -2.17
N GLU A 128 10.87 16.95 -0.99
CA GLU A 128 11.43 16.33 0.21
C GLU A 128 11.65 14.82 0.00
N ILE A 129 10.67 14.10 -0.55
CA ILE A 129 10.78 12.67 -0.87
C ILE A 129 11.95 12.44 -1.82
N PHE A 130 12.07 13.23 -2.89
CA PHE A 130 13.19 13.14 -3.81
C PHE A 130 14.53 13.39 -3.10
N CYS A 131 14.64 14.47 -2.32
CA CYS A 131 15.88 14.88 -1.66
C CYS A 131 16.34 13.87 -0.59
N ILE A 132 15.41 13.29 0.17
CA ILE A 132 15.74 12.21 1.12
C ILE A 132 16.38 11.04 0.37
N ASN A 133 15.86 10.71 -0.82
CA ASN A 133 16.40 9.63 -1.63
C ASN A 133 17.67 10.01 -2.40
N ALA A 134 17.85 11.25 -2.85
CA ALA A 134 19.06 11.67 -3.58
C ALA A 134 20.23 12.04 -2.66
N PHE A 135 19.95 12.70 -1.55
CA PHE A 135 20.94 13.37 -0.70
C PHE A 135 20.99 12.87 0.73
N GLY A 136 19.98 12.12 1.19
CA GLY A 136 19.86 11.68 2.59
C GLY A 136 19.36 12.77 3.55
N GLN A 137 18.84 13.88 3.01
CA GLN A 137 18.33 15.04 3.76
C GLN A 137 17.09 15.61 3.08
N LYS A 138 16.26 16.36 3.82
CA LYS A 138 14.97 16.87 3.31
C LYS A 138 15.08 17.93 2.22
N SER A 139 16.21 18.61 2.12
CA SER A 139 16.43 19.70 1.17
C SER A 139 17.57 19.38 0.19
N PRO A 140 17.60 20.03 -0.99
CA PRO A 140 18.71 19.89 -1.92
C PRO A 140 20.05 20.27 -1.29
N LYS A 141 21.14 19.60 -1.71
CA LYS A 141 22.49 20.07 -1.37
C LYS A 141 22.78 21.41 -2.06
N THR A 142 23.64 22.24 -1.47
CA THR A 142 24.09 23.50 -2.05
C THR A 142 24.57 23.29 -3.49
N GLY A 143 24.04 24.08 -4.42
CA GLY A 143 24.36 23.99 -5.85
C GLY A 143 23.53 22.98 -6.66
N PHE A 144 22.67 22.18 -6.01
CA PHE A 144 21.77 21.22 -6.68
C PHE A 144 20.30 21.68 -6.73
N THR A 145 19.95 22.83 -6.16
CA THR A 145 18.56 23.30 -6.01
C THR A 145 17.77 23.22 -7.31
N GLU A 146 18.22 23.92 -8.37
CA GLU A 146 17.53 23.95 -9.67
C GLU A 146 17.36 22.55 -10.27
N LEU A 147 18.42 21.74 -10.24
CA LEU A 147 18.40 20.36 -10.76
C LEU A 147 17.45 19.47 -9.97
N ALA A 148 17.39 19.62 -8.64
CA ALA A 148 16.50 18.84 -7.80
C ALA A 148 15.03 19.18 -8.08
N TYR A 149 14.69 20.46 -8.24
CA TYR A 149 13.35 20.87 -8.67
C TYR A 149 13.00 20.32 -10.06
N GLU A 150 13.92 20.41 -11.02
CA GLU A 150 13.73 19.93 -12.38
C GLU A 150 13.49 18.42 -12.44
N VAL A 151 14.30 17.63 -11.74
CA VAL A 151 14.11 16.17 -11.66
C VAL A 151 12.80 15.83 -10.95
N THR A 152 12.48 16.50 -9.85
CA THR A 152 11.23 16.29 -9.10
C THR A 152 10.02 16.58 -10.00
N PHE A 153 10.07 17.66 -10.78
CA PHE A 153 9.03 18.00 -11.74
C PHE A 153 8.87 16.92 -12.82
N LEU A 154 9.97 16.44 -13.41
CA LEU A 154 9.96 15.39 -14.43
C LEU A 154 9.50 14.03 -13.88
N ALA A 155 9.82 13.72 -12.63
CA ALA A 155 9.38 12.49 -11.96
C ALA A 155 7.87 12.48 -11.64
N GLY A 156 7.21 13.64 -11.73
CA GLY A 156 5.82 13.82 -11.33
C GLY A 156 5.65 13.72 -9.81
N LYS A 157 4.44 13.35 -9.37
CA LYS A 157 4.07 13.33 -7.95
C LYS A 157 3.94 11.93 -7.34
N LEU A 158 4.24 10.88 -8.09
CA LEU A 158 4.20 9.51 -7.56
C LEU A 158 5.36 9.30 -6.58
N PRO A 159 5.11 9.03 -5.27
CA PRO A 159 6.19 8.85 -4.30
C PRO A 159 7.20 7.76 -4.68
N LEU A 160 6.72 6.69 -5.34
CA LEU A 160 7.58 5.62 -5.85
C LEU A 160 8.50 6.12 -6.97
N GLY A 161 7.97 6.90 -7.92
CA GLY A 161 8.77 7.50 -9.00
C GLY A 161 9.84 8.44 -8.45
N LEU A 162 9.46 9.32 -7.51
CA LEU A 162 10.38 10.23 -6.82
C LEU A 162 11.51 9.48 -6.08
N LYS A 163 11.19 8.36 -5.41
CA LYS A 163 12.18 7.51 -4.76
C LYS A 163 13.15 6.88 -5.76
N VAL A 164 12.65 6.34 -6.87
CA VAL A 164 13.47 5.73 -7.94
C VAL A 164 14.41 6.78 -8.52
N MET A 165 13.89 7.97 -8.86
CA MET A 165 14.69 9.06 -9.40
C MET A 165 15.72 9.58 -8.40
N GLY A 166 15.34 9.78 -7.14
CA GLY A 166 16.30 10.17 -6.10
C GLY A 166 17.41 9.14 -5.93
N SER A 167 17.06 7.85 -5.92
CA SER A 167 18.05 6.76 -5.82
C SER A 167 18.99 6.70 -7.02
N TYR A 168 18.47 6.92 -8.23
CA TYR A 168 19.27 6.96 -9.47
C TYR A 168 20.35 8.04 -9.41
N PHE A 169 20.01 9.23 -8.91
CA PHE A 169 20.93 10.36 -8.86
C PHE A 169 21.83 10.40 -7.62
N ARG A 170 21.61 9.49 -6.66
CA ARG A 170 22.37 9.45 -5.41
C ARG A 170 23.86 9.22 -5.67
N GLY A 171 24.70 10.08 -5.07
CA GLY A 171 26.15 9.97 -5.15
C GLY A 171 26.78 10.54 -6.43
N MET A 172 25.98 10.87 -7.45
CA MET A 172 26.46 11.55 -8.65
C MET A 172 26.85 13.00 -8.37
N SER A 173 27.88 13.47 -9.05
CA SER A 173 28.31 14.87 -9.10
C SER A 173 27.31 15.74 -9.85
N LYS A 174 27.38 17.05 -9.64
CA LYS A 174 26.54 18.03 -10.36
C LYS A 174 26.68 17.91 -11.88
N GLN A 175 27.90 17.67 -12.37
CA GLN A 175 28.17 17.55 -13.81
C GLN A 175 27.50 16.29 -14.40
N GLU A 176 27.49 15.18 -13.66
CA GLU A 176 26.81 13.96 -14.06
C GLU A 176 25.29 14.16 -14.11
N TRP A 177 24.70 14.86 -13.13
CA TRP A 177 23.28 15.21 -13.17
C TRP A 177 22.92 16.00 -14.43
N THR A 178 23.68 17.06 -14.73
CA THR A 178 23.46 17.89 -15.92
C THR A 178 23.58 17.10 -17.22
N ARG A 179 24.42 16.07 -17.28
CA ARG A 179 24.53 15.19 -18.46
C ARG A 179 23.40 14.16 -18.58
N SER A 180 22.88 13.70 -17.45
CA SER A 180 21.84 12.65 -17.42
C SER A 180 20.43 13.21 -17.62
N LEU A 181 20.17 14.43 -17.15
CA LEU A 181 18.85 15.08 -17.20
C LEU A 181 18.25 15.21 -18.63
N PRO A 182 19.00 15.64 -19.66
CA PRO A 182 18.48 15.71 -21.02
C PRO A 182 18.03 14.36 -21.57
N LYS A 183 18.73 13.27 -21.21
CA LYS A 183 18.37 11.91 -21.63
C LYS A 183 17.07 11.44 -20.98
N LEU A 184 16.81 11.88 -19.75
CA LEU A 184 15.56 11.58 -19.06
C LEU A 184 14.38 12.26 -19.75
N ARG A 185 14.52 13.56 -20.08
CA ARG A 185 13.51 14.32 -20.84
C ARG A 185 13.15 13.64 -22.15
N SER A 186 14.14 13.34 -22.99
CA SER A 186 13.89 12.75 -24.31
C SER A 186 13.17 11.40 -24.23
N ARG A 187 13.41 10.60 -23.18
CA ARG A 187 12.70 9.32 -23.00
C ARG A 187 11.26 9.51 -22.58
N LEU A 188 10.99 10.45 -21.68
CA LEU A 188 9.63 10.77 -21.23
C LEU A 188 8.79 11.36 -22.37
N ASP A 189 9.37 12.27 -23.16
CA ASP A 189 8.68 12.87 -24.31
C ASP A 189 8.31 11.79 -25.34
N GLY A 190 9.23 10.86 -25.64
CA GLY A 190 8.98 9.74 -26.55
C GLY A 190 7.92 8.75 -26.05
N GLU A 191 7.87 8.47 -24.74
CA GLU A 191 6.83 7.62 -24.15
C GLU A 191 5.46 8.30 -24.22
N ILE A 192 5.36 9.61 -23.94
CA ILE A 192 4.11 10.37 -24.04
C ILE A 192 3.60 10.41 -25.49
N GLU A 193 4.48 10.67 -26.46
CA GLU A 193 4.11 10.65 -27.89
C GLU A 193 3.62 9.28 -28.36
N SER A 194 4.14 8.19 -27.79
CA SER A 194 3.74 6.83 -28.13
C SER A 194 2.36 6.43 -27.59
N ILE A 195 1.91 7.05 -26.49
CA ILE A 195 0.59 6.80 -25.88
C ILE A 195 -0.51 7.61 -26.59
N LEU A 196 -0.16 8.72 -27.23
CA LEU A 196 -1.10 9.62 -27.93
C LEU A 196 -1.35 9.24 -29.41
N LYS A 197 -0.69 8.20 -29.93
CA LYS A 197 -0.94 7.62 -31.27
C LYS A 197 -1.87 6.41 -31.19
#